data_AF-A0A0D6M7H6-F1
#
_entry.id   AF-A0A0D6M7H6-F1
#
_cell.length_a   1.000
_cell.length_b   1.000
_cell.length_c   1.000
_cell.angle_alpha   90.00
_cell.angle_beta   90.00
_cell.angle_gamma   90.00
#
_symmetry.space_group_name_H-M   'P 1'
#
loop_
_entity.id
_entity.type
_entity.pdbx_description
1 polymer ?
#
loop_
_entity_poly.entity_id
_entity_poly.type
_entity_poly.pdbx_seq_one_letter_code
_entity_poly.pdbx_strand_id
1 'polypeptide(L)'
;MELNFQLTQISQHVWSILEEDTRGCYPLSYLVIGETKVLVIDTGCGCGNIYFFIKQQQRIIEKKKIIVVNTHNHPEQTGGNFRFSTIGKLGLSHMVEELCASGKDPYYTKLMNSNWHWQDGVEFHGMF
;
A
#
# COMPACT_ATOMS: atom_id res chain seq x y z
N MET A 1 -18.08 -1.97 11.30
CA MET A 1 -17.95 -3.02 10.28
C MET A 1 -16.49 -3.05 9.90
N GLU A 2 -15.79 -4.16 10.12
CA GLU A 2 -14.48 -4.35 9.50
C GLU A 2 -14.71 -4.35 7.99
N LEU A 3 -14.12 -3.40 7.28
CA LEU A 3 -14.18 -3.39 5.82
C LEU A 3 -13.34 -4.57 5.31
N ASN A 4 -13.93 -5.37 4.43
CA ASN A 4 -13.34 -6.63 3.99
C ASN A 4 -12.39 -6.37 2.83
N PHE A 5 -11.23 -7.02 2.89
CA PHE A 5 -10.39 -7.21 1.72
C PHE A 5 -10.73 -8.56 1.10
N GLN A 6 -10.83 -8.62 -0.22
CA GLN A 6 -11.01 -9.88 -0.94
C GLN A 6 -9.71 -10.26 -1.64
N LEU A 7 -9.18 -11.45 -1.34
CA LEU A 7 -7.97 -11.98 -1.95
C LEU A 7 -8.33 -12.96 -3.06
N THR A 8 -7.87 -12.70 -4.28
CA THR A 8 -8.05 -13.59 -5.44
C THR A 8 -6.70 -13.99 -6.00
N GLN A 9 -6.48 -15.28 -6.23
CA GLN A 9 -5.26 -15.76 -6.89
C GLN A 9 -5.37 -15.58 -8.40
N ILE A 10 -4.42 -14.87 -9.00
CA ILE A 10 -4.34 -14.60 -10.44
C ILE A 10 -3.39 -15.59 -11.12
N SER A 11 -2.30 -15.94 -10.46
CA SER A 11 -1.35 -16.96 -10.92
C SER A 11 -0.63 -17.63 -9.75
N GLN A 12 0.28 -18.57 -10.04
CA GLN A 12 1.06 -19.27 -9.02
C GLN A 12 1.75 -18.32 -8.01
N HIS A 13 2.16 -17.13 -8.47
CA HIS A 13 2.91 -16.16 -7.66
C HIS A 13 2.24 -14.79 -7.54
N VAL A 14 1.01 -14.62 -8.04
CA VAL A 14 0.34 -13.31 -8.06
C VAL A 14 -1.07 -13.41 -7.51
N TRP A 15 -1.40 -12.51 -6.60
CA TRP A 15 -2.73 -12.33 -6.02
C TRP A 15 -3.18 -10.88 -6.17
N SER A 16 -4.47 -10.66 -6.39
CA SER A 16 -5.10 -9.36 -6.26
C SER A 16 -5.78 -9.24 -4.90
N ILE A 17 -5.76 -8.04 -4.34
CA ILE A 17 -6.47 -7.62 -3.14
C ILE A 17 -7.45 -6.54 -3.57
N LEU A 18 -8.75 -6.81 -3.44
CA LEU A 18 -9.79 -5.80 -3.60
C LEU A 18 -10.13 -5.23 -2.22
N GLU A 19 -10.01 -3.92 -2.04
CA GLU A 19 -10.52 -3.24 -0.84
C GLU A 19 -11.99 -2.89 -1.06
N GLU A 20 -12.87 -3.38 -0.18
CA GLU A 20 -14.20 -2.81 -0.06
C GLU A 20 -14.09 -1.44 0.60
N ASP A 21 -14.63 -0.40 -0.05
CA ASP A 21 -14.66 0.94 0.50
C ASP A 21 -16.07 1.53 0.47
N THR A 22 -16.27 2.55 1.30
CA THR A 22 -17.55 3.27 1.44
C THR A 22 -17.68 4.45 0.48
N ARG A 23 -16.68 4.69 -0.37
CA ARG A 23 -16.55 5.80 -1.31
C ARG A 23 -16.83 5.39 -2.76
N GLY A 24 -17.00 4.10 -3.04
CA GLY A 24 -17.25 3.51 -4.35
C GLY A 24 -16.03 3.42 -5.25
N CYS A 25 -14.79 3.49 -4.73
CA CYS A 25 -13.57 3.48 -5.54
C CYS A 25 -13.09 2.05 -5.87
N TYR A 26 -13.30 1.10 -4.96
CA TYR A 26 -12.95 -0.31 -5.05
C TYR A 26 -11.50 -0.55 -5.51
N PRO A 27 -10.49 0.01 -4.80
CA PRO A 27 -9.13 -0.04 -5.28
C PRO A 27 -8.58 -1.47 -5.26
N LEU A 28 -7.76 -1.73 -6.28
CA LEU A 28 -7.02 -2.97 -6.43
C LEU A 28 -5.58 -2.77 -5.98
N SER A 29 -5.10 -3.69 -5.16
CA SER A 29 -3.69 -3.86 -4.85
C SER A 29 -3.26 -5.27 -5.25
N TYR A 30 -1.95 -5.51 -5.38
CA TYR A 30 -1.45 -6.83 -5.76
C TYR A 30 -0.35 -7.32 -4.83
N LEU A 31 -0.27 -8.63 -4.68
CA LEU A 31 0.86 -9.32 -4.06
C LEU A 31 1.59 -10.13 -5.13
N VAL A 32 2.90 -9.92 -5.23
CA VAL A 32 3.80 -10.80 -5.97
C VAL A 32 4.70 -11.52 -4.97
N ILE A 33 4.57 -12.84 -4.92
CA ILE A 33 5.23 -13.68 -3.91
C ILE A 33 6.49 -14.29 -4.49
N GLY A 34 7.63 -13.75 -4.07
CA GLY A 34 8.94 -14.33 -4.30
C GLY A 34 9.34 -15.34 -3.22
N GLU A 35 10.54 -15.89 -3.35
CA GLU A 35 11.06 -16.88 -2.41
C GLU A 35 11.34 -16.26 -1.02
N THR A 36 11.98 -15.09 -1.00
CA THR A 36 12.44 -14.40 0.22
C THR A 36 11.68 -13.11 0.54
N LYS A 37 11.02 -12.53 -0.47
CA LYS A 37 10.32 -11.25 -0.37
C LYS A 37 8.92 -11.33 -0.99
N VAL A 38 8.05 -10.45 -0.53
CA VAL A 38 6.76 -10.16 -1.16
C VAL A 38 6.76 -8.70 -1.61
N LEU A 39 6.37 -8.47 -2.86
CA LEU A 39 6.10 -7.15 -3.39
C LEU A 39 4.59 -6.87 -3.25
N VAL A 40 4.27 -5.76 -2.61
CA VAL A 40 2.92 -5.19 -2.53
C VAL A 40 2.86 -4.04 -3.54
N ILE A 41 1.97 -4.14 -4.51
CA ILE A 41 1.71 -3.07 -5.48
C ILE A 41 0.45 -2.36 -5.05
N ASP A 42 0.56 -1.06 -4.77
CA ASP A 42 -0.46 -0.20 -4.19
C ASP A 42 -0.97 -0.68 -2.81
N THR A 43 -1.60 0.22 -2.07
CA THR A 43 -2.00 0.00 -0.66
C THR A 43 -3.47 0.31 -0.39
N GLY A 44 -4.23 0.58 -1.44
CA GLY A 44 -5.64 0.93 -1.35
C GLY A 44 -5.88 2.34 -0.80
N CYS A 45 -7.14 2.65 -0.51
CA CYS A 45 -7.63 3.96 -0.06
C CYS A 45 -7.52 4.17 1.46
N GLY A 46 -7.04 3.15 2.20
CA GLY A 46 -6.79 3.23 3.64
C GLY A 46 -8.05 3.16 4.50
N CYS A 47 -9.16 2.65 3.94
CA CYS A 47 -10.40 2.42 4.65
C CYS A 47 -10.29 1.16 5.55
N GLY A 48 -9.48 0.18 5.14
CA GLY A 48 -9.08 -0.97 5.94
C GLY A 48 -7.62 -0.93 6.42
N ASN A 49 -7.19 -2.00 7.12
CA ASN A 49 -5.79 -2.21 7.49
C ASN A 49 -5.16 -3.29 6.60
N ILE A 50 -4.71 -2.88 5.41
CA ILE A 50 -4.14 -3.80 4.41
C ILE A 50 -2.87 -4.50 4.92
N TYR A 51 -2.03 -3.83 5.73
CA TYR A 51 -0.84 -4.45 6.32
C TYR A 51 -1.24 -5.63 7.21
N PHE A 52 -2.22 -5.43 8.10
CA PHE A 52 -2.71 -6.50 8.97
C PHE A 52 -3.37 -7.62 8.17
N PHE A 53 -4.15 -7.28 7.13
CA PHE A 53 -4.76 -8.26 6.24
C PHE A 53 -3.72 -9.15 5.54
N ILE A 54 -2.67 -8.54 4.96
CA ILE A 54 -1.55 -9.28 4.35
C ILE A 54 -0.84 -10.13 5.40
N LYS A 55 -0.63 -9.60 6.62
CA LYS A 55 0.00 -10.32 7.72
C LYS A 55 -0.77 -11.56 8.17
N GLN A 56 -2.10 -11.55 8.08
CA GLN A 56 -2.94 -12.71 8.37
C GLN A 56 -2.80 -13.83 7.34
N GLN A 57 -2.33 -13.52 6.12
CA GLN A 57 -2.08 -14.51 5.06
C GLN A 57 -0.76 -15.27 5.30
N GLN A 58 -0.55 -15.78 6.51
CA GLN A 58 0.74 -16.34 6.96
C GLN A 58 1.26 -17.42 6.03
N ARG A 59 0.40 -18.30 5.49
CA ARG A 59 0.81 -19.34 4.54
C ARG A 59 1.45 -18.79 3.26
N ILE A 60 1.19 -17.53 2.91
CA ILE A 60 1.66 -16.87 1.70
C ILE A 60 2.94 -16.06 1.98
N ILE A 61 3.02 -15.42 3.16
CA ILE A 61 4.04 -14.41 3.46
C ILE A 61 4.96 -14.74 4.64
N GLU A 62 4.83 -15.92 5.26
CA GLU A 62 5.61 -16.28 6.45
C GLU A 62 7.13 -16.10 6.21
N LYS A 63 7.75 -15.34 7.12
CA LYS A 63 9.18 -14.97 7.13
C LYS A 63 9.68 -14.13 5.95
N LYS A 64 8.81 -13.69 5.03
CA LYS A 64 9.21 -12.84 3.89
C LYS A 64 9.29 -11.37 4.28
N LYS A 65 10.27 -10.66 3.73
CA LYS A 65 10.34 -9.19 3.81
C LYS A 65 9.34 -8.57 2.83
N ILE A 66 8.77 -7.43 3.18
CA ILE A 66 7.77 -6.73 2.38
C ILE A 66 8.45 -5.56 1.66
N ILE A 67 8.29 -5.49 0.36
CA ILE A 67 8.58 -4.31 -0.46
C ILE A 67 7.24 -3.74 -0.89
N VAL A 68 7.05 -2.43 -0.77
CA VAL A 68 5.83 -1.76 -1.24
C VAL A 68 6.20 -0.82 -2.39
N VAL A 69 5.47 -0.90 -3.50
CA VAL A 69 5.62 -0.01 -4.65
C VAL A 69 4.26 0.58 -4.99
N ASN A 70 4.17 1.90 -5.11
CA ASN A 70 2.98 2.54 -5.63
C ASN A 70 3.11 2.75 -7.14
N THR A 71 2.03 2.51 -7.88
CA THR A 71 1.97 2.73 -9.33
C THR A 71 1.98 4.21 -9.68
N HIS A 72 1.27 5.02 -8.89
CA HIS A 72 1.17 6.48 -8.99
C HIS A 72 0.63 7.03 -7.65
N ASN A 73 0.56 8.36 -7.51
CA ASN A 73 0.22 9.01 -6.24
C ASN A 73 -1.22 9.55 -6.21
N HIS A 74 -2.17 8.62 -6.21
CA HIS A 74 -3.59 8.88 -6.03
C HIS A 74 -4.06 8.28 -4.69
N PRO A 75 -5.04 8.89 -3.98
CA PRO A 75 -5.49 8.46 -2.67
C PRO A 75 -5.93 7.00 -2.59
N GLU A 76 -6.54 6.48 -3.64
CA GLU A 76 -7.01 5.12 -3.72
C GLU A 76 -5.88 4.08 -3.95
N GLN A 77 -4.65 4.53 -4.21
CA GLN A 77 -3.47 3.68 -4.33
C GLN A 77 -2.48 3.86 -3.17
N THR A 78 -2.41 5.05 -2.57
CA THR A 78 -1.40 5.38 -1.54
C THR A 78 -1.98 5.55 -0.13
N GLY A 79 -3.30 5.55 0.03
CA GLY A 79 -3.98 5.81 1.30
C GLY A 79 -3.59 4.84 2.43
N GLY A 80 -3.16 3.62 2.11
CA GLY A 80 -2.69 2.62 3.08
C GLY A 80 -1.20 2.69 3.45
N ASN A 81 -0.37 3.49 2.75
CA ASN A 81 1.09 3.51 2.90
C ASN A 81 1.56 3.74 4.34
N PHE A 82 0.85 4.56 5.12
CA PHE A 82 1.23 4.86 6.51
C PHE A 82 1.26 3.62 7.42
N ARG A 83 0.57 2.53 7.04
CA ARG A 83 0.62 1.25 7.74
C ARG A 83 1.94 0.50 7.53
N PHE A 84 2.67 0.84 6.48
CA PHE A 84 3.96 0.26 6.09
C PHE A 84 5.16 1.17 6.40
N SER A 85 4.92 2.33 7.00
CA SER A 85 6.00 3.15 7.55
C SER A 85 6.30 2.72 8.98
N THR A 86 7.58 2.73 9.34
CA THR A 86 8.05 2.59 10.72
C THR A 86 8.03 3.92 11.48
N ILE A 87 7.83 5.05 10.78
CA ILE A 87 7.85 6.40 11.32
C ILE A 87 6.45 7.00 11.15
N GLY A 88 5.79 7.28 12.27
CA GLY A 88 4.43 7.81 12.33
C GLY A 88 3.76 7.37 13.63
N LYS A 89 2.75 8.12 14.12
CA LYS A 89 2.07 7.84 15.40
C LYS A 89 1.46 6.41 15.48
N LEU A 90 1.28 5.75 14.33
CA LEU A 90 0.73 4.41 14.16
C LEU A 90 1.58 3.51 13.23
N GLY A 91 2.87 3.83 13.02
CA GLY A 91 3.76 3.02 12.19
C GLY A 91 4.07 1.67 12.84
N LEU A 92 3.72 0.56 12.17
CA LEU A 92 3.71 -0.79 12.78
C LEU A 92 4.49 -1.85 11.99
N SER A 93 5.29 -1.46 10.99
CA SER A 93 5.78 -2.43 10.00
C SER A 93 7.28 -2.76 10.12
N HIS A 94 7.64 -3.47 11.18
CA HIS A 94 9.01 -4.01 11.38
C HIS A 94 9.50 -4.98 10.29
N MET A 95 8.62 -5.36 9.35
CA MET A 95 8.90 -6.30 8.24
C MET A 95 9.00 -5.63 6.87
N VAL A 96 8.80 -4.33 6.79
CA VAL A 96 8.90 -3.57 5.54
C VAL A 96 10.35 -3.20 5.32
N GLU A 97 10.86 -3.60 4.16
CA GLU A 97 12.21 -3.29 3.70
C GLU A 97 12.24 -1.97 2.95
N GLU A 98 11.21 -1.68 2.15
CA GLU A 98 11.16 -0.48 1.31
C GLU A 98 9.70 -0.06 1.01
N LEU A 99 9.48 1.25 0.91
CA LEU A 99 8.23 1.88 0.46
C LEU A 99 8.55 2.89 -0.65
N CYS A 100 8.24 2.53 -1.89
CA CYS A 100 8.58 3.29 -3.08
C CYS A 100 7.36 4.06 -3.60
N ALA A 101 7.28 5.34 -3.24
CA ALA A 101 6.56 6.35 -4.00
C ALA A 101 7.62 7.22 -4.69
N SER A 102 8.21 6.73 -5.78
CA SER A 102 9.14 7.48 -6.64
C SER A 102 10.27 8.24 -5.91
N GLY A 103 11.07 7.55 -5.09
CA GLY A 103 12.22 8.14 -4.38
C GLY A 103 13.36 8.66 -5.29
N LYS A 104 13.22 8.54 -6.62
CA LYS A 104 14.21 9.02 -7.60
C LYS A 104 14.00 10.48 -8.00
N ASP A 105 12.78 11.01 -7.88
CA ASP A 105 12.49 12.39 -8.25
C ASP A 105 11.68 13.09 -7.15
N PRO A 106 12.28 14.10 -6.47
CA PRO A 106 11.59 14.86 -5.44
C PRO A 106 10.36 15.62 -5.97
N TYR A 107 10.16 15.72 -7.28
CA TYR A 107 8.91 16.20 -7.88
C TYR A 107 7.67 15.46 -7.37
N TYR A 108 7.77 14.14 -7.19
CA TYR A 108 6.63 13.33 -6.73
C TYR A 108 6.36 13.42 -5.23
N THR A 109 7.29 14.01 -4.47
CA THR A 109 7.11 14.36 -3.05
C THR A 109 6.89 15.86 -2.84
N LYS A 110 6.92 16.67 -3.92
CA LYS A 110 6.69 18.12 -3.84
C LYS A 110 5.20 18.41 -3.73
N LEU A 111 4.87 19.29 -2.79
CA LEU A 111 3.55 19.88 -2.66
C LEU A 111 3.31 20.82 -3.86
N MET A 112 2.46 20.41 -4.79
CA MET A 112 1.93 21.31 -5.82
C MET A 112 0.76 22.09 -5.23
N ASN A 113 0.84 23.42 -5.26
CA ASN A 113 -0.29 24.30 -4.94
C ASN A 113 -1.31 24.23 -6.10
N SER A 114 -2.10 23.16 -6.14
CA SER A 114 -3.21 23.04 -7.09
C SER A 114 -4.50 22.69 -6.35
N ASN A 115 -5.61 23.28 -6.77
CA ASN A 115 -6.94 23.00 -6.23
C ASN A 115 -7.44 21.56 -6.54
N TRP A 116 -6.55 20.71 -7.08
CA TRP A 116 -6.82 19.35 -7.54
C TRP A 116 -5.78 18.38 -6.97
N HIS A 117 -5.74 18.26 -5.64
CA HIS A 117 -4.94 17.28 -4.89
C HIS A 117 -5.22 15.80 -5.25
N TRP A 118 -6.17 15.54 -6.16
CA TRP A 118 -6.53 14.21 -6.64
C TRP A 118 -5.70 13.75 -7.85
N GLN A 119 -4.89 14.60 -8.49
CA GLN A 119 -4.08 14.23 -9.67
C GLN A 119 -2.58 14.20 -9.38
N ASP A 120 -2.12 14.93 -8.37
CA ASP A 120 -0.71 15.01 -7.99
C ASP A 120 -0.60 15.01 -6.47
N GLY A 121 -0.37 13.85 -5.88
CA GLY A 121 0.32 13.79 -4.60
C GLY A 121 -0.56 13.79 -3.36
N VAL A 122 -0.71 12.62 -2.72
CA VAL A 122 -1.20 12.57 -1.34
C VAL A 122 -0.08 13.02 -0.39
N GLU A 123 -0.40 14.01 0.44
CA GLU A 123 0.45 14.47 1.54
C GLU A 123 0.80 13.34 2.51
N PHE A 124 2.09 12.98 2.59
CA PHE A 124 2.66 12.39 3.79
C PHE A 124 3.32 13.50 4.60
N HIS A 125 2.58 14.13 5.50
CA HIS A 125 3.18 15.00 6.51
C HIS A 125 4.03 14.15 7.48
N GLY A 126 5.37 14.27 7.38
CA GLY A 126 6.31 13.79 8.39
C GLY A 126 6.88 12.38 8.21
N MET A 127 7.29 12.00 6.99
CA MET A 127 8.03 10.75 6.74
C MET A 127 9.27 10.97 5.87
N PHE A 128 10.26 11.70 6.39
CA PHE A 128 11.69 11.50 6.11
C PHE A 128 12.47 11.94 7.35
#